data_AF-A0A9X0MDQ9-F1
#
_entry.id   AF-A0A9X0MDQ9-F1
#
_cell.length_a   1.000
_cell.length_b   1.000
_cell.length_c   1.000
_cell.angle_alpha   90.00
_cell.angle_beta   90.00
_cell.angle_gamma   90.00
#
_symmetry.space_group_name_H-M   'P 1'
#
loop_
_entity.id
_entity.type
_entity.pdbx_description
1 polymer ?
#
loop_
_entity_poly.entity_id
_entity_poly.type
_entity_poly.pdbx_seq_one_letter_code
_entity_poly.pdbx_strand_id
1 'polypeptide(L)' 'MSSACICHIDKNKCLWCKTNIYFSTFSQGVAINFPDGRITMLHTRDMADAHDLAELLKETAVNIEELN' A
#
# COMPACT_ATOMS: atom_id res chain seq x y z
N MET A 1 -1.11 19.77 -4.85
CA MET A 1 -1.02 19.19 -6.21
C MET A 1 -1.62 17.80 -6.14
N SER A 2 -2.72 17.54 -6.86
CA SER A 2 -3.29 16.19 -6.93
C SER A 2 -2.36 15.34 -7.79
N SER A 3 -1.47 14.56 -7.18
CA SER A 3 -0.84 13.45 -7.89
C SER A 3 -1.98 12.55 -8.36
N ALA A 4 -2.17 12.44 -9.67
CA ALA A 4 -3.08 11.46 -10.20
C ALA A 4 -2.60 10.10 -9.68
N CYS A 5 -3.39 9.47 -8.80
CA CYS A 5 -3.11 8.11 -8.38
C CYS A 5 -2.95 7.25 -9.65
N ILE A 6 -2.05 6.28 -9.64
CA ILE A 6 -1.77 5.45 -10.81
C ILE A 6 -3.04 4.80 -11.38
N CYS A 7 -4.10 4.62 -10.57
CA CYS A 7 -5.43 4.19 -11.03
C CYS A 7 -6.09 5.08 -12.10
N HIS A 8 -5.72 6.37 -12.17
CA HIS A 8 -6.20 7.30 -13.18
C HIS A 8 -5.33 7.33 -14.45
N ILE A 9 -4.15 6.72 -14.41
CA ILE A 9 -3.20 6.66 -15.52
C ILE A 9 -3.22 5.26 -16.15
N ASP A 10 -3.07 4.22 -15.34
CA ASP A 10 -3.07 2.83 -15.76
C ASP A 10 -3.64 1.94 -14.64
N LYS A 11 -4.90 1.53 -14.82
CA LYS A 11 -5.60 0.65 -13.87
C LYS A 11 -4.90 -0.70 -13.68
N ASN A 12 -4.19 -1.19 -14.70
CA ASN A 12 -3.47 -2.47 -14.64
C ASN A 12 -2.15 -2.37 -13.87
N LYS A 13 -1.72 -1.17 -13.47
CA LYS A 13 -0.56 -0.96 -12.59
C LYS A 13 -0.94 -0.50 -11.19
N CYS A 14 -2.22 -0.27 -10.94
CA CYS A 14 -2.69 0.10 -9.62
C CYS A 14 -2.96 -1.14 -8.77
N LEU A 15 -2.16 -1.34 -7.72
CA LEU A 15 -2.34 -2.44 -6.76
C LEU A 15 -3.79 -2.52 -6.27
N TRP A 16 -4.37 -1.39 -5.83
CA TRP A 16 -5.76 -1.37 -5.38
C TRP A 16 -6.74 -1.83 -6.47
N CYS A 17 -6.59 -1.37 -7.72
CA CYS A 17 -7.50 -1.80 -8.78
C CYS A 17 -7.36 -3.28 -9.14
N LYS A 18 -6.20 -3.89 -8.91
CA LYS A 18 -5.91 -5.29 -9.25
C LYS A 18 -6.32 -6.24 -8.13
N THR A 19 -5.98 -5.91 -6.89
CA THR A 19 -6.14 -6.82 -5.75
C THR A 19 -7.09 -6.33 -4.68
N ASN A 20 -7.59 -5.09 -4.74
CA ASN A 20 -8.32 -4.44 -3.64
C ASN A 20 -7.52 -4.46 -2.32
N ILE A 21 -6.19 -4.47 -2.39
CA ILE A 21 -5.31 -4.26 -1.24
C ILE A 21 -4.90 -2.78 -1.23
N TYR A 22 -5.00 -2.12 -0.08
CA TYR A 22 -4.42 -0.78 0.10
C TYR A 22 -3.69 -0.63 1.43
N PHE A 23 -2.63 0.17 1.38
CA PHE A 23 -1.80 0.53 2.52
C PHE A 23 -2.12 1.96 2.96
N SER A 24 -2.28 2.16 4.27
CA SER A 24 -2.46 3.48 4.86
C SER A 24 -1.54 3.65 6.06
N THR A 25 -0.87 4.80 6.18
CA THR A 25 -0.11 5.14 7.38
C THR A 25 -1.04 5.71 8.45
N PHE A 26 -0.73 5.44 9.71
CA PHE A 26 -1.40 6.03 10.88
C PHE A 26 -0.38 6.23 11.99
N SER A 27 -0.27 7.44 12.56
CA SER A 27 0.70 7.75 13.62
C SER A 27 2.08 7.11 13.34
N GLN A 28 2.52 6.16 14.16
CA GLN A 28 3.76 5.39 14.03
C GLN A 28 3.46 3.97 13.50
N GLY A 29 2.76 3.85 12.38
CA GLY A 29 2.40 2.54 11.84
C GLY A 29 1.78 2.54 10.46
N VAL A 30 1.64 1.33 9.91
CA VAL A 30 1.05 1.06 8.60
C VAL A 30 -0.06 0.02 8.78
N ALA A 31 -1.23 0.33 8.23
CA ALA A 31 -2.34 -0.61 8.11
C ALA A 31 -2.40 -1.17 6.70
N ILE A 32 -2.45 -2.50 6.60
CA ILE A 32 -2.70 -3.26 5.39
C ILE A 32 -4.17 -3.67 5.42
N ASN A 33 -4.94 -3.20 4.46
CA ASN A 33 -6.36 -3.49 4.35
C ASN A 33 -6.58 -4.50 3.23
N PHE A 34 -7.12 -5.66 3.59
CA PHE A 34 -7.38 -6.75 2.66
C PHE A 34 -8.81 -6.71 2.11
N PRO A 35 -9.07 -7.34 0.95
CA PRO A 35 -10.39 -7.32 0.31
C PRO A 35 -11.49 -7.98 1.13
N ASP A 36 -11.11 -8.90 2.02
CA ASP A 36 -12.02 -9.60 2.92
C ASP A 36 -12.35 -8.81 4.20
N GLY A 37 -11.89 -7.56 4.27
CA GLY A 37 -12.12 -6.67 5.41
C GLY A 37 -11.17 -6.89 6.58
N ARG A 38 -10.22 -7.83 6.50
CA ARG A 38 -9.16 -7.95 7.51
C ARG A 38 -8.20 -6.78 7.42
N ILE A 39 -7.72 -6.36 8.59
CA ILE A 39 -6.75 -5.27 8.73
C ILE A 39 -5.56 -5.79 9.53
N THR A 40 -4.36 -5.69 8.97
CA THR A 40 -3.10 -5.96 9.68
C THR A 40 -2.42 -4.64 9.98
N MET A 41 -2.05 -4.42 11.24
CA MET A 41 -1.37 -3.20 11.69
C MET A 41 0.07 -3.50 12.06
N LEU A 42 1.00 -2.77 11.46
CA LEU A 42 2.43 -2.83 11.76
C LEU A 42 2.84 -1.52 12.44
N HIS A 43 3.39 -1.60 13.65
CA HIS A 43 3.87 -0.44 14.38
C HIS A 43 5.36 -0.22 14.13
N THR A 44 5.74 1.04 13.98
CA THR A 44 7.12 1.51 13.82
C THR A 44 7.50 2.39 15.00
N ARG A 45 8.77 2.81 15.06
CA ARG A 45 9.25 3.67 16.13
C ARG A 45 8.73 5.11 15.99
N ASP A 46 8.65 5.58 14.76
CA ASP A 46 8.25 6.95 14.44
C ASP A 46 7.49 7.02 13.09
N MET A 47 6.97 8.20 12.76
CA MET A 47 6.18 8.39 11.54
C MET A 47 7.03 8.28 10.27
N ALA A 48 8.33 8.60 10.32
CA ALA A 48 9.21 8.50 9.16
C ALA A 48 9.39 7.03 8.78
N ASP A 49 9.69 6.18 9.77
CA ASP A 49 9.76 4.73 9.59
C ASP A 49 8.43 4.15 9.07
N ALA A 50 7.28 4.70 9.49
CA ALA A 50 5.96 4.28 9.00
C ALA A 50 5.76 4.61 7.51
N HIS A 51 6.20 5.80 7.08
CA HIS A 51 6.15 6.18 5.68
C HIS A 51 7.07 5.32 4.82
N ASP A 52 8.29 5.10 5.25
CA ASP A 52 9.27 4.26 4.54
C ASP A 52 8.76 2.81 4.41
N LEU A 53 8.19 2.25 5.49
CA LEU A 53 7.58 0.92 5.46
C LEU A 53 6.40 0.85 4.50
N ALA A 54 5.55 1.88 4.44
CA ALA A 54 4.40 1.89 3.54
C ALA A 54 4.81 1.91 2.07
N GLU A 55 5.87 2.64 1.70
CA GLU A 55 6.40 2.65 0.34
C GLU A 55 7.04 1.30 -0.02
N LEU A 56 7.86 0.73 0.89
CA LEU A 56 8.48 -0.57 0.67
C LEU A 56 7.46 -1.70 0.49
N LEU A 57 6.37 -1.68 1.26
CA LEU A 57 5.27 -2.64 1.11
C LEU A 57 4.53 -2.51 -0.22
N LYS A 58 4.31 -1.28 -0.71
CA LYS A 58 3.70 -1.06 -2.03
C LYS A 58 4.57 -1.63 -3.15
N GLU A 59 5.86 -1.34 -3.13
CA GLU A 59 6.81 -1.85 -4.14
C GLU A 59 6.91 -3.38 -4.09
N THR A 60 7.03 -3.96 -2.89
CA THR A 60 7.13 -5.42 -2.71
C THR A 60 5.85 -6.13 -3.18
N ALA A 61 4.68 -5.60 -2.84
CA ALA A 61 3.41 -6.19 -3.25
C ALA A 61 3.23 -6.17 -4.77
N VAL A 62 3.63 -5.09 -5.44
CA VAL A 62 3.61 -5.00 -6.91
C VAL A 62 4.52 -6.05 -7.54
N ASN A 63 5.73 -6.25 -7.00
CA ASN A 63 6.66 -7.25 -7.52
C ASN A 63 6.14 -8.69 -7.38
N ILE A 64 5.44 -9.02 -6.29
CA ILE A 64 4.84 -10.35 -6.12
C ILE A 64 3.75 -10.61 -7.17
N GLU A 65 2.95 -9.60 -7.55
CA GLU A 65 1.94 -9.76 -8.60
C GLU A 65 2.55 -9.99 -9.99
N GLU A 66 3.71 -9.40 -10.29
CA GLU A 66 4.37 -9.58 -11.60
C GLU A 66 5.08 -10.94 -11.74
N LEU A 67 5.33 -11.63 -10.62
CA LEU A 67 5.96 -12.96 -10.60
C LEU A 67 4.97 -14.12 -10.75
N ASN A 68 3.67 -13.85 -10.73
CA ASN A 68 2.58 -14.84 -10.81
C ASN A 68 1.94 -14.87 -12.20
#